data_AF-A0A529VTI1-F1
#
_entry.id   AF-A0A529VTI1-F1
#
_cell.length_a   1.000
_cell.length_b   1.000
_cell.length_c   1.000
_cell.angle_alpha   90.00
_cell.angle_beta   90.00
_cell.angle_gamma   90.00
#
_symmetry.space_group_name_H-M   'P 1'
#
loop_
_entity.id
_entity.type
_entity.pdbx_description
1 polymer ?
#
loop_
_entity_poly.entity_id
_entity_poly.type
_entity_poly.pdbx_seq_one_letter_code
_entity_poly.pdbx_strand_id
1 'polypeptide(L)' 'ARTEHLAIEKAANGHADGVVDWVEHLGDQNHLHVTVGAKKLVTLTDPDTSLAKGDKVTIRYIAPLYFGSDGQRLM' A
#
# COMPACT_ATOMS: atom_id res chain seq x y z
N ALA A 1 -0.70 -12.77 -0.83
CA ALA A 1 -1.95 -12.02 -1.02
C ALA A 1 -1.88 -11.32 -2.37
N ARG A 2 -2.94 -11.35 -3.18
CA ARG A 2 -2.99 -10.67 -4.48
C ARG A 2 -3.30 -9.19 -4.21
N THR A 3 -2.44 -8.27 -4.61
CA THR A 3 -2.46 -6.84 -4.18
C THR A 3 -3.44 -5.98 -4.98
N GLU A 4 -4.49 -6.58 -5.52
CA GLU A 4 -5.51 -5.90 -6.35
C GLU A 4 -6.56 -5.17 -5.51
N HIS A 5 -6.58 -5.39 -4.18
CA HIS A 5 -7.61 -4.85 -3.28
C HIS A 5 -7.28 -3.45 -2.72
N LEU A 6 -6.29 -2.77 -3.28
CA LEU A 6 -5.76 -1.53 -2.75
C LEU A 6 -5.18 -0.66 -3.87
N ALA A 7 -5.51 0.63 -3.85
CA ALA A 7 -4.82 1.66 -4.62
C ALA A 7 -4.00 2.55 -3.69
N ILE A 8 -2.83 2.96 -4.16
CA ILE A 8 -1.89 3.82 -3.43
C ILE A 8 -1.35 4.91 -4.35
N GLU A 9 -1.42 6.15 -3.89
CA GLU A 9 -1.05 7.34 -4.67
C GLU A 9 -0.36 8.36 -3.77
N LYS A 10 0.43 9.27 -4.36
CA LYS A 10 1.04 10.39 -3.61
C LYS A 10 -0.05 11.26 -3.00
N ALA A 11 0.16 11.65 -1.75
CA ALA A 11 -0.71 12.58 -1.05
C ALA A 11 -0.68 13.97 -1.71
N ALA A 12 -1.85 14.52 -2.07
CA ALA A 12 -1.97 15.83 -2.72
C ALA A 12 -2.36 16.98 -1.76
N ASN A 13 -3.11 16.69 -0.69
CA ASN A 13 -3.83 17.72 0.10
C ASN A 13 -3.45 17.75 1.58
N GLY A 14 -2.20 17.43 1.92
CA GLY A 14 -1.69 17.48 3.29
C GLY A 14 -2.08 16.31 4.21
N HIS A 15 -3.17 15.60 3.91
CA HIS A 15 -3.49 14.30 4.53
C HIS A 15 -2.66 13.17 3.93
N ALA A 16 -2.18 12.26 4.76
CA ALA A 16 -1.46 11.06 4.34
C ALA A 16 -1.75 9.90 5.29
N ASP A 17 -2.00 8.72 4.73
CA ASP A 17 -2.23 7.50 5.50
C ASP A 17 -0.90 6.82 5.86
N GLY A 18 0.15 7.03 5.06
CA GLY A 18 1.45 6.43 5.30
C GLY A 18 2.61 7.12 4.60
N VAL A 19 3.80 6.53 4.78
CA VAL A 19 5.06 6.98 4.16
C VAL A 19 5.75 5.79 3.52
N VAL A 20 6.22 5.97 2.29
CA VAL A 20 7.02 4.95 1.58
C VAL A 20 8.37 4.80 2.25
N ASP A 21 8.69 3.60 2.70
CA ASP A 21 9.98 3.27 3.30
C ASP A 21 11.02 2.89 2.23
N TRP A 22 10.59 2.13 1.23
CA TRP A 22 11.44 1.53 0.20
C TRP A 22 10.60 1.03 -0.99
N VAL A 23 11.16 1.12 -2.20
CA VAL A 23 10.68 0.49 -3.43
C VAL A 23 11.66 -0.62 -3.83
N GLU A 24 11.21 -1.86 -3.82
CA GLU A 24 11.97 -3.02 -4.27
C GLU A 24 11.56 -3.37 -5.71
N HIS A 25 12.50 -3.29 -6.64
CA HIS A 25 12.26 -3.54 -8.07
C HIS A 25 12.38 -5.03 -8.38
N LEU A 26 11.32 -5.64 -8.92
CA LEU A 26 11.26 -7.09 -9.21
C LEU A 26 11.35 -7.43 -10.70
N GLY A 27 11.47 -6.42 -11.56
CA GLY A 27 11.50 -6.57 -13.01
C GLY A 27 10.21 -6.04 -13.65
N ASP A 28 9.16 -6.85 -13.67
CA ASP A 28 7.86 -6.50 -14.28
C ASP A 28 6.89 -5.80 -13.31
N GLN A 29 7.28 -5.67 -12.03
CA GLN A 29 6.53 -4.98 -10.99
C GLN A 29 7.47 -4.54 -9.86
N ASN A 30 6.96 -3.73 -8.94
CA ASN A 30 7.68 -3.30 -7.74
C ASN A 30 6.94 -3.73 -6.47
N HIS A 31 7.67 -4.17 -5.45
CA HIS A 31 7.17 -4.16 -4.08
C HIS A 31 7.33 -2.76 -3.49
N LEU A 32 6.24 -2.22 -2.98
CA LEU A 32 6.21 -0.96 -2.25
C LEU A 32 6.05 -1.25 -0.76
N HIS A 33 7.08 -0.88 0.02
CA HIS A 33 7.06 -0.97 1.47
C HIS A 33 6.62 0.36 2.07
N VAL A 34 5.58 0.35 2.89
CA VAL A 34 4.95 1.55 3.44
C VAL A 34 4.73 1.41 4.94
N THR A 35 5.06 2.46 5.70
CA THR A 35 4.65 2.59 7.10
C THR A 35 3.29 3.29 7.17
N VAL A 36 2.31 2.64 7.81
CA VAL A 36 0.96 3.18 8.08
C VAL A 36 0.75 3.17 9.59
N GLY A 37 0.86 4.35 10.22
CA GLY A 37 0.91 4.44 11.69
C GLY A 37 2.04 3.58 12.28
N ALA A 38 1.68 2.62 13.14
CA ALA A 38 2.63 1.67 13.75
C ALA A 38 2.79 0.35 12.97
N LYS A 39 2.18 0.22 11.78
CA LYS A 39 2.16 -1.02 11.00
C LYS A 39 2.96 -0.87 9.71
N LYS A 40 3.47 -2.01 9.22
CA LYS A 40 4.06 -2.12 7.88
C LYS A 40 3.06 -2.71 6.92
N LEU A 41 2.99 -2.13 5.72
CA LEU A 41 2.24 -2.61 4.59
C LEU A 41 3.22 -2.88 3.44
N VAL A 42 3.05 -4.02 2.78
CA VAL A 42 3.73 -4.31 1.51
C VAL A 42 2.66 -4.55 0.46
N THR A 43 2.77 -3.86 -0.68
CA THR A 43 1.86 -3.99 -1.82
C THR A 43 2.65 -4.01 -3.12
N LEU A 44 2.05 -4.49 -4.21
CA LEU A 44 2.63 -4.34 -5.54
C LEU A 44 2.22 -3.00 -6.14
N THR A 45 3.09 -2.46 -6.98
CA THR A 45 2.84 -1.30 -7.82
C THR A 45 3.49 -1.50 -9.18
N ASP A 46 3.07 -0.69 -10.14
CA ASP A 46 3.58 -0.70 -11.52
C ASP A 46 5.10 -0.50 -11.54
N PRO A 47 5.85 -1.17 -12.45
CA PRO A 47 7.29 -0.97 -12.58
C PRO A 47 7.69 0.51 -12.80
N ASP A 48 6.84 1.29 -13.48
CA ASP A 48 7.06 2.71 -13.80
C ASP A 48 6.47 3.68 -12.75
N THR A 49 6.19 3.20 -11.54
CA THR A 49 5.67 4.03 -10.45
C THR A 49 6.57 5.25 -10.19
N SER A 50 5.96 6.42 -9.97
CA SER A 50 6.70 7.63 -9.56
C SER A 50 6.90 7.75 -8.04
N LEU A 51 6.45 6.73 -7.29
CA LEU A 51 6.60 6.67 -5.84
C LEU A 51 8.06 6.39 -5.45
N ALA A 52 8.54 7.10 -4.45
CA ALA A 52 9.89 6.98 -3.93
C ALA A 52 9.90 7.01 -2.40
N LYS A 53 11.01 6.54 -1.81
CA LYS A 53 11.23 6.61 -0.36
C LYS A 53 10.99 8.02 0.17
N GLY A 54 10.24 8.13 1.26
CA GLY A 54 9.86 9.39 1.90
C GLY A 54 8.56 9.99 1.39
N ASP A 55 8.01 9.48 0.30
CA ASP A 55 6.72 9.95 -0.20
C ASP A 55 5.61 9.67 0.80
N LYS A 56 4.83 10.72 1.08
CA LYS A 56 3.55 10.61 1.77
C LYS A 56 2.51 10.09 0.79
N VAL A 57 1.74 9.11 1.23
CA VAL A 57 0.77 8.41 0.38
C VAL A 57 -0.61 8.38 1.02
N THR A 58 -1.63 8.37 0.16
CA THR A 58 -3.00 8.03 0.54
C THR A 58 -3.36 6.64 0.01
N ILE A 59 -4.13 5.89 0.78
CA ILE A 59 -4.48 4.49 0.53
C ILE A 59 -5.99 4.37 0.37
N ARG A 60 -6.44 3.70 -0.70
CA ARG A 60 -7.85 3.40 -0.94
C ARG A 60 -8.07 1.89 -1.04
N TYR A 61 -9.03 1.38 -0.28
CA TYR A 61 -9.41 -0.03 -0.36
C TYR A 61 -10.36 -0.28 -1.53
N ILE A 62 -10.06 -1.30 -2.33
CA ILE A 62 -10.86 -1.72 -3.50
C ILE A 62 -11.37 -3.13 -3.24
N ALA A 63 -12.67 -3.28 -3.02
CA ALA A 63 -13.29 -4.56 -2.66
C ALA A 63 -12.48 -5.37 -1.61
N PRO A 64 -12.10 -4.76 -0.47
CA PRO A 64 -11.22 -5.41 0.51
C PRO A 64 -11.89 -6.62 1.15
N LEU A 65 -11.05 -7.55 1.58
CA LEU A 65 -11.47 -8.65 2.45
C LEU A 65 -11.23 -8.24 3.90
N TYR A 66 -12.28 -8.26 4.70
CA TYR A 66 -12.19 -8.00 6.14
C TYR A 66 -12.18 -9.31 6.90
N PHE A 67 -11.37 -9.37 7.95
CA PHE A 67 -11.24 -10.54 8.81
C PHE A 67 -11.41 -10.10 10.28
N GLY A 68 -12.15 -10.91 11.04
CA GLY A 68 -12.28 -10.76 12.49
C GLY A 68 -10.97 -11.09 13.20
N SER A 69 -10.90 -10.77 14.50
CA SER A 69 -9.72 -11.11 15.32
C SER A 69 -9.53 -12.62 15.49
N ASP A 70 -10.56 -13.41 15.20
CA ASP A 70 -10.54 -14.88 15.13
C ASP A 70 -10.06 -15.41 13.76
N GLY A 71 -9.72 -14.52 12.83
CA GLY A 71 -9.28 -14.85 11.48
C GLY A 71 -10.42 -15.22 10.52
N GLN A 72 -11.68 -15.19 10.95
CA GLN A 72 -12.82 -15.48 10.09
C GLN A 72 -13.12 -14.29 9.18
N ARG A 73 -13.47 -14.56 7.91
CA ARG A 73 -13.88 -13.51 6.98
C ARG A 73 -15.19 -12.89 7.46
N LEU A 74 -15.20 -11.56 7.58
CA LEU A 74 -16.43 -10.79 7.80
C LEU A 74 -17.15 -10.67 6.45
N MET A 75 -18.41 -11.09 6.42
CA MET A 75 -19.29 -11.10 5.25
C MET A 75 -20.30 -9.96 5.30
#